data_AF-A0A8C5YQM3-F1
#
_entry.id   AF-A0A8C5YQM3-F1
#
_cell.length_a   1.000
_cell.length_b   1.000
_cell.length_c   1.000
_cell.angle_alpha   90.00
_cell.angle_beta   90.00
_cell.angle_gamma   90.00
#
_symmetry.space_group_name_H-M   'P 1'
#
loop_
_entity.id
_entity.type
_entity.pdbx_description
1 polymer ?
#
loop_
_entity_poly.entity_id
_entity_poly.type
_entity_poly.pdbx_seq_one_letter_code
_entity_poly.pdbx_strand_id
1 'polypeptide(L)'
;MTPTLTALLCLGVCWDPASDSLAGTLPKPTLWAEPGSVIARGRPVTIWCEGPLGTQEYYLHKEGHAQPSRECPLEAENKARFPIPSMTEHHAGRYQCRYLSPRPAQQPQAGLFQADFLLGPVSSSHGGRYRCYSGHSLSSEWSTPSGPLDILVSASPPQDYTVQNLIRMGVAGLVLLVLGILLFQAQDSQRGTQDAARR
;
A
#
# COMPACT_ATOMS: atom_id res chain seq x y z
N MET A 1 -23.63 12.23 -50.39
CA MET A 1 -23.60 12.93 -49.09
C MET A 1 -22.22 12.72 -48.50
N THR A 2 -21.37 13.73 -48.52
CA THR A 2 -20.00 13.71 -48.01
C THR A 2 -20.02 14.16 -46.54
N PRO A 3 -19.54 13.36 -45.57
CA PRO A 3 -19.38 13.87 -44.22
C PRO A 3 -18.06 14.65 -44.13
N THR A 4 -18.20 15.97 -44.02
CA THR A 4 -17.13 16.91 -43.67
C THR A 4 -16.66 16.61 -42.25
N LEU A 5 -15.39 16.24 -42.10
CA LEU A 5 -14.76 15.90 -40.84
C LEU A 5 -14.09 17.17 -40.27
N THR A 6 -14.70 17.77 -39.25
CA THR A 6 -14.18 18.98 -38.61
C THR A 6 -13.16 18.59 -37.55
N ALA A 7 -11.88 18.91 -37.77
CA ALA A 7 -10.82 18.73 -36.80
C ALA A 7 -10.63 20.02 -35.98
N LEU A 8 -10.76 19.95 -34.65
CA LEU A 8 -10.35 21.05 -33.75
C LEU A 8 -8.83 20.98 -33.54
N LEU A 9 -8.09 21.95 -34.11
CA LEU A 9 -6.68 22.19 -33.80
C LEU A 9 -6.57 23.19 -32.64
N CYS A 10 -6.12 22.73 -31.48
CA CYS A 10 -5.71 23.61 -30.38
C CYS A 10 -4.18 23.74 -30.37
N LEU A 11 -3.65 24.88 -30.81
CA LEU A 11 -2.22 25.20 -30.76
C LEU A 11 -1.91 25.94 -29.45
N GLY A 12 -1.39 25.23 -28.44
CA GLY A 12 -0.85 25.83 -27.23
C GLY A 12 0.67 25.92 -27.30
N VAL A 13 1.23 27.13 -27.15
CA VAL A 13 2.67 27.36 -26.97
C VAL A 13 2.99 27.39 -25.47
N CYS A 14 3.77 26.43 -25.00
CA CYS A 14 4.32 26.44 -23.65
C CYS A 14 5.60 27.30 -23.66
N TRP A 15 5.65 28.31 -22.80
CA TRP A 15 6.84 29.13 -22.56
C TRP A 15 7.50 28.62 -21.28
N ASP A 16 8.78 28.24 -21.34
CA ASP A 16 9.54 27.84 -20.15
C ASP A 16 10.61 28.89 -19.80
N PRO A 17 10.67 29.40 -18.55
CA PRO A 17 11.81 30.13 -18.03
C PRO A 17 12.94 29.14 -17.70
N ALA A 18 14.16 29.46 -18.16
CA ALA A 18 15.35 28.66 -17.92
C ALA A 18 15.67 28.56 -16.41
N SER A 19 15.86 27.34 -15.92
CA SER A 19 16.51 27.07 -14.63
C SER A 19 17.89 26.45 -14.86
N ASP A 20 18.90 27.06 -14.25
CA ASP A 20 20.31 26.70 -14.35
C ASP A 20 20.59 25.21 -14.11
N SER A 21 21.33 24.60 -15.03
CA SER A 21 21.79 23.23 -14.97
C SER A 21 23.22 23.17 -14.41
N LEU A 22 23.39 22.56 -13.24
CA LEU A 22 24.69 22.05 -12.82
C LEU A 22 24.70 20.54 -13.07
N ALA A 23 25.68 20.09 -13.84
CA ALA A 23 25.88 18.70 -14.22
C ALA A 23 26.07 17.78 -12.99
N GLY A 24 25.28 16.69 -12.94
CA GLY A 24 25.89 15.36 -12.95
C GLY A 24 25.86 14.47 -11.70
N THR A 25 24.96 14.61 -10.73
CA THR A 25 24.66 13.47 -9.82
C THR A 25 23.22 13.52 -9.34
N LEU A 26 22.40 12.52 -9.70
CA LEU A 26 21.03 12.38 -9.21
C LEU A 26 21.03 12.30 -7.67
N PRO A 27 20.18 13.08 -6.97
CA PRO A 27 20.16 13.09 -5.51
C PRO A 27 19.80 11.72 -4.95
N LYS A 28 20.42 11.38 -3.83
CA LYS A 28 20.16 10.13 -3.13
C LYS A 28 18.74 10.14 -2.53
N PRO A 29 17.93 9.08 -2.73
CA PRO A 29 16.60 9.02 -2.14
C PRO A 29 16.65 8.75 -0.62
N THR A 30 15.62 9.20 0.07
CA THR A 30 15.38 8.98 1.50
C THR A 30 14.52 7.72 1.68
N LEU A 31 14.87 6.87 2.65
CA LEU A 31 14.18 5.61 2.94
C LEU A 31 13.84 5.54 4.44
N TRP A 32 12.58 5.26 4.77
CA TRP A 32 12.13 5.09 6.15
C TRP A 32 10.95 4.11 6.24
N ALA A 33 10.51 3.80 7.46
CA ALA A 33 9.34 2.96 7.71
C ALA A 33 8.41 3.60 8.74
N GLU A 34 7.11 3.44 8.51
CA GLU A 34 6.05 3.86 9.42
C GLU A 34 5.22 2.65 9.85
N PRO A 35 4.97 2.46 11.16
CA PRO A 35 5.23 3.37 12.29
C PRO A 35 6.68 3.36 12.82
N GLY A 36 7.54 2.48 12.32
CA GLY A 36 8.94 2.37 12.72
C GLY A 36 9.64 1.19 12.06
N SER A 37 10.87 0.88 12.49
CA SER A 37 11.68 -0.21 11.95
C SER A 37 11.52 -1.55 12.68
N VAL A 38 10.99 -1.55 13.90
CA VAL A 38 10.77 -2.76 14.70
C VAL A 38 9.28 -3.03 14.82
N ILE A 39 8.80 -4.10 14.19
CA ILE A 39 7.37 -4.36 13.98
C ILE A 39 6.99 -5.72 14.53
N ALA A 40 5.94 -5.78 15.35
CA ALA A 40 5.46 -7.05 15.88
C ALA A 40 4.89 -7.94 14.78
N ARG A 41 5.09 -9.25 14.90
CA ARG A 41 4.57 -10.25 13.96
C ARG A 41 3.07 -10.06 13.69
N GLY A 42 2.68 -10.11 12.43
CA GLY A 42 1.30 -9.91 11.97
C GLY A 42 0.83 -8.44 11.92
N ARG A 43 1.64 -7.47 12.37
CA ARG A 43 1.30 -6.04 12.27
C ARG A 43 1.69 -5.47 10.90
N PRO A 44 0.98 -4.45 10.42
CA PRO A 44 1.33 -3.78 9.16
C PRO A 44 2.48 -2.80 9.36
N VAL A 45 3.27 -2.61 8.31
CA VAL A 45 4.28 -1.55 8.20
C VAL A 45 4.33 -1.07 6.75
N THR A 46 4.58 0.21 6.54
CA THR A 46 4.81 0.77 5.21
C THR A 46 6.24 1.26 5.12
N ILE A 47 6.98 0.75 4.14
CA ILE A 47 8.30 1.29 3.79
C ILE A 47 8.09 2.41 2.78
N TRP A 48 8.67 3.57 3.05
CA TRP A 48 8.54 4.77 2.24
C TRP A 48 9.86 5.12 1.58
N CYS A 49 9.79 5.48 0.30
CA CYS A 49 10.92 6.02 -0.42
C CYS A 49 10.57 7.38 -1.04
N GLU A 50 11.41 8.38 -0.81
CA GLU A 50 11.24 9.74 -1.33
C GLU A 50 12.42 10.15 -2.19
N GLY A 51 12.11 10.72 -3.34
CA GLY A 51 13.07 11.23 -4.30
C GLY A 51 12.68 12.63 -4.79
N PRO A 52 13.33 13.11 -5.86
CA PRO A 52 13.00 14.39 -6.48
C PRO A 52 11.65 14.35 -7.21
N LEU A 53 11.06 15.52 -7.42
CA LEU A 53 9.87 15.69 -8.26
C LEU A 53 10.16 15.22 -9.70
N GLY A 54 9.16 14.63 -10.36
CA GLY A 54 9.32 14.09 -11.71
C GLY A 54 10.02 12.73 -11.79
N THR A 55 10.21 12.04 -10.65
CA THR A 55 10.66 10.65 -10.62
C THR A 55 9.62 9.73 -11.24
N GLN A 56 10.05 8.85 -12.15
CA GLN A 56 9.14 8.00 -12.92
C GLN A 56 8.82 6.68 -12.19
N GLU A 57 9.83 6.05 -11.58
CA GLU A 57 9.69 4.74 -10.96
C GLU A 57 10.62 4.57 -9.74
N TYR A 58 10.12 3.92 -8.69
CA TYR A 58 10.90 3.56 -7.51
C TYR A 58 11.09 2.04 -7.38
N TYR A 59 12.26 1.64 -6.91
CA TYR A 59 12.69 0.25 -6.75
C TYR A 59 13.19 0.02 -5.34
N LEU A 60 12.49 -0.81 -4.58
CA LEU A 60 12.88 -1.25 -3.25
C LEU A 60 13.57 -2.61 -3.33
N HIS A 61 14.83 -2.64 -2.91
CA HIS A 61 15.67 -3.82 -2.89
C HIS A 61 15.80 -4.33 -1.46
N LYS A 62 15.75 -5.64 -1.28
CA LYS A 62 15.99 -6.32 0.00
C LYS A 62 17.23 -7.21 -0.14
N GLU A 63 18.15 -7.14 0.82
CA GLU A 63 19.31 -8.03 0.82
C GLU A 63 18.87 -9.51 0.88
N GLY A 64 19.51 -10.35 0.06
CA GLY A 64 19.15 -11.76 -0.09
C GLY A 64 17.92 -12.04 -0.95
N HIS A 65 17.30 -11.02 -1.56
CA HIS A 65 16.17 -11.19 -2.48
C HIS A 65 16.52 -10.68 -3.89
N ALA A 66 16.34 -11.53 -4.90
CA ALA A 66 16.77 -11.23 -6.26
C ALA A 66 15.89 -10.19 -6.97
N GLN A 67 14.58 -10.16 -6.67
CA GLN A 67 13.63 -9.29 -7.36
C GLN A 67 13.28 -8.05 -6.51
N PRO A 68 13.49 -6.82 -7.01
CA PRO A 68 13.04 -5.62 -6.31
C PRO A 68 11.53 -5.42 -6.43
N SER A 69 10.93 -4.79 -5.42
CA SER A 69 9.55 -4.28 -5.50
C SER A 69 9.55 -2.96 -6.25
N ARG A 70 8.69 -2.84 -7.25
CA ARG A 70 8.57 -1.65 -8.10
C ARG A 70 7.25 -0.95 -7.82
N GLU A 71 7.30 0.37 -7.67
CA GLU A 71 6.12 1.22 -7.53
C GLU A 71 6.24 2.44 -8.47
N CYS A 72 5.16 2.73 -9.20
CA CYS A 72 5.03 3.95 -9.99
C CYS A 72 4.22 4.97 -9.16
N PRO A 73 4.78 6.13 -8.82
CA PRO A 73 4.03 7.15 -8.08
C PRO A 73 2.80 7.61 -8.87
N LEU A 74 1.70 7.90 -8.16
CA LEU A 74 0.60 8.66 -8.73
C LEU A 74 1.09 10.10 -8.97
N GLU A 75 0.78 10.66 -10.14
CA GLU A 75 1.32 11.97 -10.55
C GLU A 75 1.06 13.05 -9.50
N ALA A 76 2.14 13.76 -9.13
CA ALA A 76 2.29 14.82 -8.11
C ALA A 76 2.89 14.42 -6.75
N GLU A 77 3.04 13.13 -6.41
CA GLU A 77 3.77 12.72 -5.20
C GLU A 77 5.21 12.32 -5.51
N ASN A 78 6.16 12.90 -4.77
CA ASN A 78 7.59 12.54 -4.83
C ASN A 78 7.92 11.32 -3.96
N LYS A 79 6.91 10.49 -3.63
CA LYS A 79 7.01 9.39 -2.66
C LYS A 79 6.40 8.10 -3.23
N ALA A 80 7.05 6.99 -2.94
CA ALA A 80 6.54 5.66 -3.17
C ALA A 80 6.36 4.91 -1.85
N ARG A 81 5.31 4.10 -1.77
CA ARG A 81 4.97 3.29 -0.60
C ARG A 81 5.02 1.81 -0.94
N PHE A 82 5.59 1.04 -0.03
CA PHE A 82 5.71 -0.41 -0.13
C PHE A 82 5.08 -1.03 1.13
N PRO A 83 3.76 -1.31 1.10
CA PRO A 83 3.06 -1.84 2.25
C PRO A 83 3.40 -3.32 2.49
N ILE A 84 3.66 -3.66 3.74
CA ILE A 84 3.76 -5.04 4.24
C ILE A 84 2.56 -5.22 5.17
N PRO A 85 1.43 -5.81 4.70
CA PRO A 85 0.19 -5.88 5.47
C PRO A 85 0.31 -6.71 6.75
N SER A 86 1.21 -7.70 6.75
CA SER A 86 1.42 -8.63 7.85
C SER A 86 2.90 -8.96 7.98
N MET A 87 3.53 -8.43 9.03
CA MET A 87 4.96 -8.62 9.26
C MET A 87 5.30 -10.08 9.60
N THR A 88 6.32 -10.63 8.95
CA THR A 88 6.83 -12.00 9.16
C THR A 88 8.35 -12.01 9.16
N GLU A 89 8.94 -13.13 9.57
CA GLU A 89 10.38 -13.37 9.58
C GLU A 89 10.99 -13.21 8.17
N HIS A 90 10.26 -13.56 7.11
CA HIS A 90 10.71 -13.41 5.73
C HIS A 90 10.84 -11.94 5.29
N HIS A 91 10.03 -11.07 5.89
CA HIS A 91 10.06 -9.63 5.64
C HIS A 91 11.19 -8.94 6.40
N ALA A 92 11.80 -9.58 7.40
CA ALA A 92 12.93 -9.00 8.13
C ALA A 92 14.17 -8.87 7.25
N GLY A 93 14.92 -7.79 7.42
CA GLY A 93 16.22 -7.60 6.76
C GLY A 93 16.50 -6.16 6.36
N ARG A 94 17.56 -6.00 5.58
CA ARG A 94 18.10 -4.72 5.15
C ARG A 94 17.56 -4.32 3.79
N TYR A 95 16.99 -3.12 3.71
CA TYR A 95 16.36 -2.56 2.53
C TYR A 95 17.14 -1.35 1.97
N GLN A 96 17.12 -1.20 0.66
CA GLN A 96 17.68 -0.04 -0.06
C GLN A 96 16.75 0.38 -1.19
N CYS A 97 16.54 1.68 -1.36
CA CYS A 97 15.72 2.22 -2.42
C CYS A 97 16.57 2.87 -3.52
N ARG A 98 16.11 2.75 -4.77
CA ARG A 98 16.61 3.48 -5.94
C ARG A 98 15.44 4.03 -6.73
N TYR A 99 15.68 5.06 -7.52
CA TYR A 99 14.69 5.53 -8.48
C TYR A 99 15.28 5.75 -9.87
N LEU A 100 14.38 5.76 -10.84
CA LEU A 100 14.65 6.14 -12.22
C LEU A 100 14.13 7.55 -12.47
N SER A 101 15.04 8.43 -12.87
CA SER A 101 14.69 9.73 -13.44
C SER A 101 14.85 9.68 -14.95
N PRO A 102 13.92 10.24 -15.74
CA PRO A 102 14.22 10.52 -17.13
C PRO A 102 15.45 11.45 -17.18
N ARG A 103 16.38 11.21 -18.12
CA ARG A 103 17.40 12.23 -18.39
C ARG A 103 16.70 13.53 -18.80
N PRO A 104 17.22 14.71 -18.43
CA PRO A 104 16.81 15.95 -19.08
C PRO A 104 17.02 15.74 -20.58
N ALA A 105 15.92 15.71 -21.35
CA ALA A 105 16.02 15.60 -22.78
C ALA A 105 16.80 16.83 -23.27
N GLN A 106 17.89 16.63 -24.02
CA GLN A 106 18.33 17.69 -24.91
C GLN A 106 17.14 17.96 -25.84
N GLN A 107 16.67 19.20 -25.83
CA GLN A 107 15.42 19.61 -26.43
C GLN A 107 15.31 19.07 -27.86
N PRO A 108 14.32 18.20 -28.17
CA PRO A 108 14.09 17.78 -29.52
C PRO A 108 13.77 19.01 -30.37
N GLN A 109 14.41 19.12 -31.54
CA GLN A 109 14.04 20.09 -32.56
C GLN A 109 12.52 19.99 -32.79
N ALA A 110 11.82 21.12 -32.78
CA ALA A 110 10.37 21.18 -32.92
C ALA A 110 9.90 20.40 -34.16
N GLY A 111 9.40 19.20 -33.94
CA GLY A 111 8.88 18.32 -34.98
C GLY A 111 7.40 18.02 -34.72
N LEU A 112 6.59 18.07 -35.77
CA LEU A 112 5.22 17.56 -35.76
C LEU A 112 5.29 16.02 -35.79
N PHE A 113 5.02 15.38 -34.65
CA PHE A 113 4.90 13.93 -34.57
C PHE A 113 3.43 13.54 -34.76
N GLN A 114 3.12 12.91 -35.89
CA GLN A 114 1.83 12.30 -36.17
C GLN A 114 1.95 10.79 -36.00
N ALA A 115 1.00 10.17 -35.29
CA ALA A 115 0.90 8.73 -35.14
C ALA A 115 -0.51 8.26 -35.50
N ASP A 116 -0.61 7.38 -36.49
CA ASP A 116 -1.88 6.81 -36.94
C ASP A 116 -2.05 5.41 -36.33
N PHE A 117 -3.12 5.21 -35.56
CA PHE A 117 -3.46 3.91 -34.96
C PHE A 117 -4.67 3.32 -35.69
N LEU A 118 -4.45 2.22 -36.41
CA LEU A 118 -5.52 1.48 -37.08
C LEU A 118 -6.24 0.58 -36.07
N LEU A 119 -7.39 1.03 -35.59
CA LEU A 119 -8.33 0.16 -34.88
C LEU A 119 -9.01 -0.72 -35.94
N GLY A 120 -8.85 -2.04 -35.85
CA GLY A 120 -9.49 -3.01 -36.76
C GLY A 120 -11.02 -3.01 -36.65
N PRO A 121 -11.71 -4.12 -36.98
CA PRO A 121 -13.16 -4.21 -36.86
C PRO A 121 -13.63 -3.88 -35.43
N VAL A 122 -14.26 -2.71 -35.26
CA VAL A 122 -14.68 -2.19 -33.96
C VAL A 122 -16.13 -2.58 -33.64
N SER A 123 -16.37 -2.95 -32.39
CA SER A 123 -17.68 -3.23 -31.80
C SER A 123 -18.04 -2.19 -30.73
N SER A 124 -19.27 -2.25 -30.19
CA SER A 124 -19.74 -1.34 -29.13
C SER A 124 -18.88 -1.33 -27.85
N SER A 125 -18.06 -2.36 -27.62
CA SER A 125 -17.13 -2.42 -26.49
C SER A 125 -15.89 -1.53 -26.66
N HIS A 126 -15.65 -0.97 -27.85
CA HIS A 126 -14.52 -0.07 -28.14
C HIS A 126 -14.89 1.42 -27.91
N GLY A 127 -16.08 1.71 -27.39
CA GLY A 127 -16.49 3.07 -27.04
C GLY A 127 -15.75 3.57 -25.80
N GLY A 128 -15.00 4.68 -25.93
CA GLY A 128 -14.28 5.30 -24.82
C GLY A 128 -13.42 6.49 -25.26
N ARG A 129 -12.89 7.25 -24.29
CA ARG A 129 -11.92 8.32 -24.56
C ARG A 129 -10.51 7.72 -24.59
N TYR A 130 -9.92 7.67 -25.76
CA TYR A 130 -8.53 7.28 -25.94
C TYR A 130 -7.60 8.43 -25.52
N ARG A 131 -6.52 8.10 -24.81
CA ARG A 131 -5.40 9.03 -24.57
C ARG A 131 -4.18 8.50 -25.30
N CYS A 132 -3.55 9.37 -26.08
CA CYS A 132 -2.25 9.11 -26.64
C CYS A 132 -1.21 9.43 -25.56
N TYR A 133 -0.37 8.44 -25.23
CA TYR A 133 0.82 8.67 -24.41
C TYR A 133 2.03 8.64 -25.35
N SER A 134 2.81 9.71 -25.34
CA SER A 134 4.09 9.74 -26.07
C SER A 134 5.07 8.80 -25.39
N GLY A 135 5.38 7.68 -26.02
CA GLY A 135 6.51 6.84 -25.64
C GLY A 135 7.80 7.51 -26.06
N HIS A 136 8.26 8.50 -25.30
CA HIS A 136 9.61 9.01 -25.51
C HIS A 136 10.58 7.90 -25.10
N SER A 137 11.48 7.49 -25.99
CA SER A 137 12.69 6.73 -25.65
C SER A 137 13.63 7.63 -24.85
N LEU A 138 13.20 8.05 -23.65
CA LEU A 138 14.03 8.75 -22.69
C LEU A 138 15.00 7.72 -22.16
N SER A 139 16.29 7.91 -22.40
CA SER A 139 17.28 7.19 -21.63
C SER A 139 17.10 7.60 -20.17
N SER A 140 16.72 6.67 -19.31
CA SER A 140 16.57 6.91 -17.87
C SER A 140 17.91 6.74 -17.17
N GLU A 141 18.15 7.53 -16.12
CA GLU A 141 19.30 7.39 -15.25
C GLU A 141 18.90 6.90 -13.86
N TRP A 142 19.73 6.02 -13.33
CA TRP A 142 19.58 5.48 -11.99
C TRP A 142 20.14 6.43 -10.95
N SER A 143 19.38 6.63 -9.88
CA SER A 143 19.90 7.29 -8.69
C SER A 143 20.99 6.46 -8.01
N THR A 144 21.79 7.11 -7.17
CA THR A 144 22.53 6.40 -6.12
C THR A 144 21.55 5.71 -5.15
N PRO A 145 21.90 4.56 -4.54
CA PRO A 145 21.04 3.90 -3.58
C PRO A 145 20.88 4.71 -2.29
N SER A 146 19.70 4.59 -1.66
CA SER A 146 19.41 5.18 -0.35
C SER A 146 20.33 4.67 0.75
N GLY A 147 20.24 5.28 1.94
CA GLY A 147 20.79 4.65 3.14
C GLY A 147 20.08 3.32 3.40
N PRO A 148 20.76 2.35 4.03
CA PRO A 148 20.10 1.10 4.38
C PRO A 148 19.07 1.30 5.48
N LEU A 149 17.96 0.57 5.40
CA LEU A 149 16.94 0.50 6.43
C LEU A 149 16.76 -0.95 6.89
N ASP A 150 17.04 -1.23 8.16
CA ASP A 150 16.84 -2.55 8.75
C ASP A 150 15.43 -2.66 9.32
N ILE A 151 14.64 -3.59 8.80
CA ILE A 151 13.32 -3.93 9.35
C ILE A 151 13.45 -5.20 10.18
N LEU A 152 13.05 -5.10 11.45
CA LEU A 152 13.15 -6.18 12.43
C LEU A 152 11.75 -6.62 12.88
N VAL A 153 11.63 -7.91 13.18
CA VAL A 153 10.39 -8.50 13.73
C VAL A 153 10.51 -8.59 15.23
N SER A 154 9.51 -8.08 15.95
CA SER A 154 9.34 -8.38 17.38
C SER A 154 8.29 -9.48 17.58
N ALA A 155 8.42 -10.20 18.69
CA ALA A 155 7.43 -11.20 19.09
C ALA A 155 6.06 -10.53 19.25
N SER A 156 4.99 -11.21 18.80
CA SER A 156 3.63 -10.71 19.00
C SER A 156 3.32 -10.61 20.50
N PRO A 157 2.64 -9.56 20.97
CA PRO A 157 1.97 -9.60 22.27
C PRO A 157 1.05 -10.83 22.32
N PRO A 158 0.92 -11.52 23.46
CA PRO A 158 -0.04 -12.62 23.60
C PRO A 158 -1.43 -12.09 23.27
N GLN A 159 -2.17 -12.80 22.40
CA GLN A 159 -3.50 -12.36 22.03
C GLN A 159 -4.47 -12.51 23.22
N ASP A 160 -5.16 -11.42 23.57
CA ASP A 160 -6.11 -11.31 24.68
C ASP A 160 -7.39 -12.18 24.56
N TYR A 161 -7.51 -13.07 23.58
CA TYR A 161 -8.71 -13.92 23.43
C TYR A 161 -8.85 -14.96 24.55
N THR A 162 -7.74 -15.35 25.20
CA THR A 162 -7.74 -16.33 26.30
C THR A 162 -8.37 -15.76 27.57
N VAL A 163 -8.09 -14.50 27.92
CA VAL A 163 -8.68 -13.87 29.12
C VAL A 163 -10.19 -13.62 28.93
N GLN A 164 -10.64 -13.25 27.73
CA GLN A 164 -12.07 -13.05 27.49
C GLN A 164 -12.87 -14.36 27.48
N ASN A 165 -12.30 -15.45 26.94
CA ASN A 165 -12.93 -16.78 27.04
C ASN A 165 -12.94 -17.30 28.47
N LEU A 166 -11.87 -17.09 29.25
CA LEU A 166 -11.83 -17.50 30.66
C LEU A 166 -12.84 -16.71 31.51
N ILE A 167 -12.98 -15.40 31.29
CA ILE A 167 -14.00 -14.58 31.96
C ILE A 167 -15.41 -15.04 31.56
N ARG A 168 -15.66 -15.31 30.28
CA ARG A 168 -16.96 -15.83 29.80
C ARG A 168 -17.29 -17.21 30.40
N MET A 169 -16.31 -18.11 30.49
CA MET A 169 -16.46 -19.42 31.11
C MET A 169 -16.70 -19.32 32.62
N GLY A 170 -15.98 -18.41 33.30
CA GLY A 170 -16.15 -18.14 34.74
C GLY A 170 -17.53 -17.56 35.09
N VAL A 171 -18.03 -16.61 34.29
CA VAL A 171 -19.38 -16.02 34.49
C VAL A 171 -20.46 -17.07 34.25
N ALA A 172 -20.33 -17.91 33.21
CA ALA A 172 -21.28 -18.99 32.97
C ALA A 172 -21.33 -20.00 34.13
N GLY A 173 -20.18 -20.37 34.70
CA GLY A 173 -20.09 -21.25 35.86
C GLY A 173 -20.75 -20.66 37.11
N LEU A 174 -20.49 -19.37 37.41
CA LEU A 174 -21.10 -18.68 38.56
C LEU A 174 -22.63 -18.64 38.43
N VAL A 175 -23.15 -18.32 37.24
CA VAL A 175 -24.59 -18.26 36.97
C VAL A 175 -25.25 -19.62 37.20
N LEU A 176 -24.65 -20.71 36.71
CA LEU A 176 -25.17 -22.07 36.93
C LEU A 176 -25.14 -22.47 38.40
N LEU A 177 -24.11 -22.07 39.14
CA LEU A 177 -24.01 -22.37 40.57
C LEU A 177 -25.07 -21.63 41.39
N VAL A 178 -25.31 -20.34 41.09
CA VAL A 178 -26.39 -19.57 41.71
C VAL A 178 -27.76 -20.15 41.37
N LEU A 179 -28.02 -20.49 40.10
CA LEU A 179 -29.26 -21.18 39.69
C LEU A 179 -29.45 -22.51 40.42
N GLY A 180 -28.39 -23.30 40.55
CA GLY A 180 -28.42 -24.57 41.29
C GLY A 180 -28.79 -24.38 42.75
N ILE A 181 -28.19 -23.39 43.43
CA ILE A 181 -28.52 -23.06 44.84
C ILE A 181 -29.98 -22.61 44.96
N LEU A 182 -30.46 -21.74 44.06
CA LEU A 182 -31.85 -21.26 44.10
C LEU A 182 -32.86 -22.40 43.87
N LEU A 183 -32.58 -23.29 42.92
CA LEU A 183 -33.44 -24.46 42.66
C LEU A 183 -33.44 -25.43 43.83
N PHE A 184 -32.30 -25.64 44.48
CA PHE A 184 -32.20 -26.49 45.67
C PHE A 184 -33.00 -25.92 46.84
N GLN A 185 -32.87 -24.61 47.11
CA GLN A 185 -33.67 -23.95 48.15
C GLN A 185 -35.17 -23.97 47.82
N ALA A 186 -35.55 -23.80 46.55
CA ALA A 186 -36.94 -23.89 46.13
C ALA A 186 -37.53 -25.30 46.32
N GLN A 187 -36.75 -26.35 46.04
CA GLN A 187 -37.17 -27.74 46.28
C GLN A 187 -37.30 -28.05 47.76
N ASP A 188 -36.35 -27.61 48.59
CA ASP A 188 -36.40 -27.83 50.04
C ASP A 188 -37.58 -27.08 50.68
N SER A 189 -37.85 -25.85 50.22
CA SER A 189 -39.04 -25.09 50.63
C SER A 189 -40.34 -25.79 50.24
N GLN A 190 -40.41 -26.39 49.04
CA GLN A 190 -41.59 -27.17 48.61
C GLN A 190 -41.75 -28.43 49.46
N ARG A 191 -40.65 -29.12 49.77
CA ARG A 191 -40.65 -30.33 50.60
C ARG A 191 -41.12 -30.03 52.02
N GLY A 192 -40.64 -28.94 52.61
CA GLY A 192 -41.13 -28.43 53.90
C GLY A 192 -42.62 -28.08 53.90
N THR A 193 -43.16 -27.55 52.81
CA THR A 193 -44.61 -27.29 52.69
C THR A 193 -45.46 -28.54 52.46
N GLN A 194 -44.94 -29.56 51.77
CA GLN A 194 -45.64 -30.85 51.59
C GLN A 194 -45.74 -31.64 52.89
N ASP A 195 -44.72 -31.60 53.74
CA ASP A 195 -44.73 -32.28 55.04
C ASP A 195 -45.66 -31.60 56.07
N ALA A 196 -45.92 -30.29 55.91
CA ALA A 196 -46.89 -29.55 56.72
C ALA A 196 -48.35 -29.77 56.30
N ALA A 197 -48.62 -30.08 55.02
CA ALA A 197 -49.97 -30.33 54.50
C ALA A 197 -50.45 -31.78 54.67
N ARG A 198 -49.61 -32.69 55.20
CA ARG A 198 -49.89 -34.12 55.35
C ARG A 198 -50.14 -34.56 56.82
N ARG A 199 -50.27 -33.61 57.75
CA ARG A 199 -50.76 -33.82 59.12
C ARG A 199 -52.14 -33.20 59.28
#